data_AF-A0A954K336-F1
#
_entry.id   AF-A0A954K336-F1
#
_cell.length_a   1.000
_cell.length_b   1.000
_cell.length_c   1.000
_cell.angle_alpha   90.00
_cell.angle_beta   90.00
_cell.angle_gamma   90.00
#
_symmetry.space_group_name_H-M   'P 1'
#
loop_
_entity.id
_entity.type
_entity.pdbx_description
1 polymer ?
#
loop_
_entity_poly.entity_id
_entity_poly.type
_entity_poly.pdbx_seq_one_letter_code
_entity_poly.pdbx_strand_id
1 'polypeptide(L)'
;SDKSGIVNPRRDHVLIGKERHDIGRPHDWGYPIRGIVKDGMLYLKNDEPGRWPAGNPETGYLNCDGSPTKTAILELRRDGKQEQFWQWAFGKRAAEELYAIQDDPECMQNLASLPKYESIKNALKEQLHAELTAQKDPRVLGNGAVFEAYQYSDPRTRNFYQRYMKGDAPQAGWVNESDFESGPLD
;
A
#
# COMPACT_ATOMS: atom_id res chain seq x y z
N SER A 1 -32.37 -6.10 -15.36
CA SER A 1 -32.22 -7.26 -14.46
C SER A 1 -32.17 -6.69 -13.06
N ASP A 2 -33.03 -7.17 -12.16
CA ASP A 2 -33.20 -6.61 -10.82
C ASP A 2 -32.39 -7.37 -9.75
N LYS A 3 -31.38 -8.13 -10.18
CA LYS A 3 -30.51 -8.92 -9.30
C LYS A 3 -29.42 -8.05 -8.68
N SER A 4 -29.16 -8.24 -7.38
CA SER A 4 -28.10 -7.57 -6.62
C SER A 4 -27.19 -8.59 -5.90
N GLY A 5 -26.03 -8.14 -5.40
CA GLY A 5 -25.05 -9.00 -4.72
C GLY A 5 -24.27 -9.92 -5.65
N ILE A 6 -23.89 -11.12 -5.18
CA ILE A 6 -23.22 -12.14 -6.00
C ILE A 6 -24.24 -12.79 -6.94
N VAL A 7 -24.30 -12.29 -8.17
CA VAL A 7 -25.24 -12.78 -9.20
C VAL A 7 -24.72 -13.99 -9.97
N ASN A 8 -23.42 -14.27 -9.90
CA ASN A 8 -22.77 -15.42 -10.52
C ASN A 8 -21.98 -16.21 -9.45
N PRO A 9 -22.47 -17.38 -9.02
CA PRO A 9 -21.81 -18.15 -7.96
C PRO A 9 -20.44 -18.71 -8.37
N ARG A 10 -20.08 -18.69 -9.66
CA ARG A 10 -18.74 -19.05 -10.13
C ARG A 10 -17.70 -17.92 -9.98
N ARG A 11 -18.15 -16.70 -9.67
CA ARG A 11 -17.29 -15.52 -9.44
C ARG A 11 -17.56 -15.02 -8.02
N ASP A 12 -17.14 -15.82 -7.05
CA ASP A 12 -17.38 -15.63 -5.62
C ASP A 12 -16.32 -14.74 -4.94
N HIS A 13 -15.22 -14.42 -5.63
CA HIS A 13 -14.14 -13.62 -5.07
C HIS A 13 -13.44 -12.74 -6.12
N VAL A 14 -12.61 -11.81 -5.63
CA VAL A 14 -11.75 -10.94 -6.44
C VAL A 14 -10.33 -10.98 -5.89
N LEU A 15 -9.35 -11.24 -6.75
CA LEU A 15 -7.93 -11.03 -6.42
C LEU A 15 -7.53 -9.60 -6.78
N ILE A 16 -6.77 -8.95 -5.91
CA ILE A 16 -6.26 -7.59 -6.11
C ILE A 16 -4.73 -7.57 -5.94
N GLY A 17 -4.08 -6.67 -6.67
CA GLY A 17 -2.63 -6.53 -6.63
C GLY A 17 -2.20 -5.10 -6.86
N LYS A 18 -1.16 -4.69 -6.13
CA LYS A 18 -0.42 -3.44 -6.32
C LYS A 18 1.06 -3.79 -6.36
N GLU A 19 1.83 -3.14 -7.23
CA GLU A 19 3.29 -3.29 -7.28
C GLU A 19 3.99 -1.96 -6.99
N ARG A 20 4.14 -1.14 -8.02
CA ARG A 20 4.95 0.06 -7.99
C ARG A 20 4.15 1.25 -8.48
N HIS A 21 4.02 2.25 -7.61
CA HIS A 21 3.18 3.43 -7.82
C HIS A 21 3.87 4.75 -7.40
N ASP A 22 5.07 4.67 -6.81
CA ASP A 22 5.75 5.81 -6.18
C ASP A 22 7.25 5.81 -6.50
N ILE A 23 7.78 6.98 -6.83
CA ILE A 23 9.19 7.21 -7.18
C ILE A 23 10.03 7.64 -5.96
N GLY A 24 9.39 7.99 -4.84
CA GLY A 24 10.02 8.56 -3.66
C GLY A 24 10.72 7.55 -2.77
N ARG A 25 10.54 6.24 -2.98
CA ARG A 25 11.27 5.21 -2.21
C ARG A 25 12.72 5.05 -2.67
N PRO A 26 13.63 4.61 -1.77
CA PRO A 26 14.96 4.17 -2.14
C PRO A 26 14.92 3.17 -3.31
N HIS A 27 15.80 3.39 -4.29
CA HIS A 27 16.06 2.47 -5.41
C HIS A 27 14.86 2.30 -6.35
N ASP A 28 13.95 3.27 -6.35
CA ASP A 28 12.68 3.23 -7.06
C ASP A 28 11.81 2.01 -6.67
N TRP A 29 12.00 1.50 -5.45
CA TRP A 29 11.33 0.29 -5.01
C TRP A 29 9.82 0.45 -4.92
N GLY A 30 9.09 -0.62 -5.23
CA GLY A 30 7.65 -0.71 -5.05
C GLY A 30 7.20 -0.86 -3.58
N TYR A 31 5.88 -0.79 -3.39
CA TYR A 31 5.20 -1.27 -2.17
C TYR A 31 4.18 -2.34 -2.59
N PRO A 32 4.67 -3.57 -2.84
CA PRO A 32 3.87 -4.68 -3.33
C PRO A 32 2.81 -5.14 -2.32
N ILE A 33 1.58 -5.30 -2.81
CA ILE A 33 0.44 -5.83 -2.07
C ILE A 33 -0.24 -6.90 -2.94
N ARG A 34 -0.69 -7.98 -2.31
CA ARG A 34 -1.63 -8.95 -2.87
C ARG A 34 -2.82 -9.10 -1.95
N GLY A 35 -4.01 -9.31 -2.49
CA GLY A 35 -5.20 -9.46 -1.68
C GLY A 35 -6.30 -10.26 -2.33
N ILE A 36 -7.26 -10.66 -1.50
CA ILE A 36 -8.48 -11.36 -1.90
C ILE A 36 -9.67 -10.77 -1.17
N VAL A 37 -10.75 -10.51 -1.91
CA VAL A 37 -12.06 -10.15 -1.37
C VAL A 37 -13.00 -11.33 -1.58
N LYS A 38 -13.58 -11.85 -0.50
CA LYS A 38 -14.50 -13.00 -0.53
C LYS A 38 -15.39 -13.01 0.70
N ASP A 39 -16.67 -13.34 0.54
CA ASP A 39 -17.64 -13.55 1.64
C ASP A 39 -17.66 -12.41 2.68
N GLY A 40 -17.60 -11.15 2.22
CA GLY A 40 -17.62 -9.99 3.12
C GLY A 40 -16.30 -9.74 3.87
N MET A 41 -15.22 -10.44 3.49
CA MET A 41 -13.88 -10.27 4.04
C MET A 41 -12.90 -9.75 2.99
N LEU A 42 -11.96 -8.91 3.41
CA LEU A 42 -10.80 -8.48 2.65
C LEU A 42 -9.54 -8.96 3.37
N TYR A 43 -8.71 -9.77 2.71
CA TYR A 43 -7.36 -10.09 3.18
C TYR A 43 -6.33 -9.41 2.28
N LEU A 44 -5.32 -8.78 2.89
CA LEU A 44 -4.17 -8.18 2.23
C LEU A 44 -2.88 -8.76 2.81
N LYS A 45 -1.91 -9.01 1.93
CA LYS A 45 -0.53 -9.34 2.24
C LYS A 45 0.35 -8.21 1.72
N ASN A 46 1.01 -7.51 2.62
CA ASN A 46 2.04 -6.53 2.31
C ASN A 46 3.37 -7.28 2.21
N ASP A 47 3.92 -7.42 1.01
CA ASP A 47 5.14 -8.21 0.77
C ASP A 47 6.39 -7.53 1.37
N GLU A 48 6.35 -6.20 1.49
CA GLU A 48 7.48 -5.36 1.92
C GLU A 48 7.06 -4.36 3.01
N PRO A 49 6.58 -4.82 4.18
CA PRO A 49 5.94 -3.98 5.19
C PRO A 49 6.90 -2.98 5.85
N GLY A 50 8.22 -3.21 5.75
CA GLY A 50 9.24 -2.27 6.23
C GLY A 50 9.38 -1.01 5.36
N ARG A 51 8.80 -0.98 4.16
CA ARG A 51 8.82 0.18 3.26
C ARG A 51 7.63 1.11 3.53
N TRP A 52 7.73 2.37 3.12
CA TRP A 52 6.63 3.33 3.27
C TRP A 52 5.55 3.13 2.19
N PRO A 53 4.27 2.89 2.54
CA PRO A 53 3.23 2.57 1.57
C PRO A 53 2.93 3.70 0.59
N ALA A 54 3.08 4.95 1.05
CA ALA A 54 2.80 6.17 0.30
C ALA A 54 4.07 6.90 -0.20
N GLY A 55 5.22 6.23 -0.21
CA GLY A 55 6.51 6.86 -0.49
C GLY A 55 7.17 7.38 0.78
N ASN A 56 8.49 7.60 0.72
CA ASN A 56 9.26 8.00 1.88
C ASN A 56 8.86 9.41 2.39
N PRO A 57 8.71 9.60 3.71
CA PRO A 57 8.44 10.92 4.31
C PRO A 57 9.40 12.01 3.85
N GLU A 58 10.69 11.68 3.75
CA GLU A 58 11.75 12.60 3.36
C GLU A 58 11.57 13.12 1.93
N THR A 59 10.85 12.36 1.09
CA THR A 59 10.55 12.72 -0.30
C THR A 59 9.15 13.29 -0.50
N GLY A 60 8.41 13.55 0.58
CA GLY A 60 7.10 14.19 0.50
C GLY A 60 5.94 13.27 0.15
N TYR A 61 6.04 11.97 0.43
CA TYR A 61 4.94 11.01 0.22
C TYR A 61 4.41 11.04 -1.23
N LEU A 62 5.29 10.86 -2.22
CA LEU A 62 5.01 11.14 -3.64
C LEU A 62 3.90 10.29 -4.27
N ASN A 63 3.42 9.26 -3.56
CA ASN A 63 2.24 8.48 -3.93
C ASN A 63 0.91 9.20 -3.66
N CYS A 64 0.94 10.39 -3.05
CA CYS A 64 -0.23 11.16 -2.66
C CYS A 64 -0.02 12.62 -3.01
N ASP A 65 -0.86 13.14 -3.91
CA ASP A 65 -0.81 14.53 -4.36
C ASP A 65 -1.00 15.52 -3.20
N GLY A 66 -0.39 16.69 -3.36
CA GLY A 66 -0.57 17.84 -2.49
C GLY A 66 -2.03 18.26 -2.43
N SER A 67 -2.56 18.42 -1.23
CA SER A 67 -3.93 18.88 -1.00
C SER A 67 -4.06 19.51 0.38
N PRO A 68 -5.07 20.38 0.62
CA PRO A 68 -5.33 20.93 1.95
C PRO A 68 -5.50 19.85 3.02
N THR A 69 -6.11 18.71 2.68
CA THR A 69 -6.26 17.57 3.58
C THR A 69 -4.93 16.91 3.93
N LYS A 70 -4.05 16.70 2.94
CA LYS A 70 -2.70 16.18 3.19
C LYS A 70 -1.92 17.11 4.12
N THR A 71 -1.91 18.41 3.83
CA THR A 71 -1.25 19.43 4.66
C THR A 71 -1.76 19.37 6.11
N ALA A 72 -3.08 19.38 6.31
CA ALA A 72 -3.67 19.31 7.65
C ALA A 72 -3.27 18.03 8.40
N ILE A 73 -3.26 16.87 7.73
CA ILE A 73 -2.84 15.59 8.34
C ILE A 73 -1.38 15.64 8.78
N LEU A 74 -0.48 16.17 7.93
CA LEU A 74 0.95 16.28 8.25
C LEU A 74 1.19 17.24 9.42
N GLU A 75 0.53 18.39 9.44
CA GLU A 75 0.61 19.37 10.53
C GLU A 75 0.08 18.78 11.86
N LEU A 76 -1.06 18.09 11.83
CA LEU A 76 -1.62 17.43 13.02
C LEU A 76 -0.67 16.39 13.62
N ARG A 77 0.11 15.69 12.77
CA ARG A 77 1.17 14.77 13.23
C ARG A 77 2.35 15.54 13.84
N ARG A 78 2.86 16.55 13.14
CA ARG A 78 4.00 17.37 13.62
C ARG A 78 3.71 18.06 14.95
N ASP A 79 2.46 18.46 15.16
CA ASP A 79 1.97 19.06 16.41
C ASP A 79 1.70 18.03 17.52
N GLY A 80 1.78 16.72 17.24
CA GLY A 80 1.48 15.65 18.20
C GLY A 80 0.01 15.56 18.63
N LYS A 81 -0.92 16.14 17.85
CA LYS A 81 -2.34 16.25 18.23
C LYS A 81 -3.17 15.05 17.80
N GLN A 82 -3.06 14.66 16.53
CA GLN A 82 -3.91 13.61 15.92
C GLN A 82 -3.12 12.74 14.94
N GLU A 83 -2.10 12.06 15.46
CA GLU A 83 -1.23 11.17 14.69
C GLU A 83 -1.96 10.02 13.99
N GLN A 84 -3.13 9.59 14.49
CA GLN A 84 -3.90 8.49 13.90
C GLN A 84 -4.29 8.75 12.44
N PHE A 85 -4.59 9.99 12.06
CA PHE A 85 -4.91 10.29 10.66
C PHE A 85 -3.69 10.11 9.75
N TRP A 86 -2.51 10.46 10.25
CA TRP A 86 -1.28 10.20 9.53
C TRP A 86 -0.98 8.69 9.48
N GLN A 87 -1.16 7.97 10.58
CA GLN A 87 -0.97 6.52 10.62
C GLN A 87 -1.89 5.80 9.62
N TRP A 88 -3.14 6.25 9.48
CA TRP A 88 -4.10 5.70 8.52
C TRP A 88 -3.86 6.13 7.07
N ALA A 89 -3.22 7.27 6.81
CA ALA A 89 -2.97 7.74 5.44
C ALA A 89 -1.58 7.32 4.92
N PHE A 90 -0.55 7.43 5.76
CA PHE A 90 0.86 7.38 5.35
C PHE A 90 1.71 6.39 6.17
N GLY A 91 1.27 6.02 7.37
CA GLY A 91 2.00 5.13 8.28
C GLY A 91 2.25 3.73 7.70
N LYS A 92 3.30 3.06 8.20
CA LYS A 92 3.62 1.67 7.80
C LYS A 92 2.47 0.73 8.16
N ARG A 93 2.29 -0.31 7.34
CA ARG A 93 1.26 -1.34 7.51
C ARG A 93 1.85 -2.64 8.04
N ALA A 94 1.01 -3.43 8.74
CA ALA A 94 1.37 -4.78 9.14
C ALA A 94 1.59 -5.67 7.91
N ALA A 95 2.35 -6.75 8.05
CA ALA A 95 2.59 -7.71 6.96
C ALA A 95 1.28 -8.35 6.43
N GLU A 96 0.29 -8.49 7.30
CA GLU A 96 -1.03 -9.03 7.00
C GLU A 96 -2.11 -8.09 7.51
N GLU A 97 -3.13 -7.86 6.70
CA GLU A 97 -4.32 -7.10 7.08
C GLU A 97 -5.58 -7.91 6.74
N LEU A 98 -6.53 -7.93 7.65
CA LEU A 98 -7.81 -8.62 7.47
C LEU A 98 -8.94 -7.70 7.94
N TYR A 99 -9.93 -7.48 7.08
CA TYR A 99 -11.07 -6.61 7.37
C TYR A 99 -12.37 -7.34 7.09
N ALA A 100 -13.34 -7.20 8.00
CA ALA A 100 -14.71 -7.64 7.78
C ALA A 100 -15.49 -6.51 7.11
N ILE A 101 -15.34 -6.33 5.80
CA ILE A 101 -15.88 -5.19 5.03
C ILE A 101 -17.41 -5.07 5.05
N GLN A 102 -18.12 -6.13 5.46
CA GLN A 102 -19.55 -6.07 5.68
C GLN A 102 -19.92 -5.27 6.95
N ASP A 103 -19.07 -5.32 7.97
CA ASP A 103 -19.26 -4.65 9.27
C ASP A 103 -18.39 -3.37 9.40
N ASP A 104 -17.27 -3.31 8.67
CA ASP A 104 -16.28 -2.24 8.65
C ASP A 104 -15.93 -1.89 7.18
N PRO A 105 -16.86 -1.24 6.44
CA PRO A 105 -16.67 -0.95 5.02
C PRO A 105 -15.49 0.00 4.74
N GLU A 106 -15.09 0.81 5.72
CA GLU A 106 -13.94 1.70 5.65
C GLU A 106 -12.59 1.00 5.95
N CYS A 107 -12.60 -0.27 6.36
CA CYS A 107 -11.40 -1.05 6.68
C CYS A 107 -10.53 -0.41 7.76
N MET A 108 -11.15 0.11 8.83
CA MET A 108 -10.45 0.82 9.90
C MET A 108 -9.91 -0.12 10.99
N GLN A 109 -10.47 -1.33 11.13
CA GLN A 109 -10.08 -2.28 12.16
C GLN A 109 -9.42 -3.53 11.56
N ASN A 110 -8.08 -3.58 11.64
CA ASN A 110 -7.35 -4.76 11.21
C ASN A 110 -7.54 -5.93 12.21
N LEU A 111 -8.14 -7.01 11.74
CA LEU A 111 -8.47 -8.22 12.48
C LEU A 111 -7.39 -9.31 12.39
N ALA A 112 -6.31 -9.10 11.62
CA ALA A 112 -5.38 -10.15 11.22
C ALA A 112 -4.60 -10.80 12.39
N SER A 113 -4.47 -10.11 13.51
CA SER A 113 -3.79 -10.59 14.73
C SER A 113 -4.73 -11.22 15.76
N LEU A 114 -6.05 -11.16 15.54
CA LEU A 114 -7.04 -11.62 16.50
C LEU A 114 -7.27 -13.14 16.35
N PRO A 115 -7.11 -13.95 17.42
CA PRO A 115 -7.23 -15.41 17.33
C PRO A 115 -8.56 -15.90 16.75
N LYS A 116 -9.66 -15.18 17.02
CA LYS A 116 -10.99 -15.49 16.48
C LYS A 116 -11.02 -15.57 14.94
N TYR A 117 -10.18 -14.80 14.26
CA TYR A 117 -10.18 -14.68 12.79
C TYR A 117 -9.05 -15.48 12.11
N GLU A 118 -8.24 -16.21 12.87
CA GLU A 118 -7.07 -16.93 12.33
C GLU A 118 -7.45 -17.94 11.23
N SER A 119 -8.50 -18.72 11.47
CA SER A 119 -8.98 -19.71 10.49
C SER A 119 -9.42 -19.06 9.17
N ILE A 120 -10.17 -17.96 9.25
CA ILE A 120 -10.63 -17.21 8.05
C ILE A 120 -9.43 -16.59 7.33
N LYS A 121 -8.50 -15.97 8.06
CA LYS A 121 -7.27 -15.39 7.49
C LYS A 121 -6.47 -16.44 6.73
N ASN A 122 -6.25 -17.61 7.34
CA ASN A 122 -5.44 -18.67 6.75
C ASN A 122 -6.11 -19.26 5.51
N ALA A 123 -7.42 -19.48 5.52
CA ALA A 123 -8.16 -19.96 4.37
C ALA A 123 -8.07 -18.99 3.16
N LEU A 124 -8.26 -17.68 3.40
CA LEU A 124 -8.13 -16.66 2.36
C LEU A 124 -6.69 -16.56 1.84
N LYS A 125 -5.71 -16.62 2.74
CA LYS A 125 -4.28 -16.60 2.39
C LYS A 125 -3.90 -17.81 1.52
N GLU A 126 -4.35 -19.00 1.89
CA GLU A 126 -4.10 -20.23 1.13
C GLU A 126 -4.73 -20.16 -0.26
N GLN A 127 -5.99 -19.72 -0.36
CA GLN A 127 -6.67 -19.53 -1.65
C GLN A 127 -5.92 -18.51 -2.52
N LEU A 128 -5.60 -17.33 -1.97
CA LEU A 128 -4.84 -16.29 -2.66
C LEU A 128 -3.51 -16.83 -3.20
N HIS A 129 -2.74 -17.54 -2.35
CA HIS A 129 -1.45 -18.11 -2.74
C HIS A 129 -1.60 -19.15 -3.85
N ALA A 130 -2.57 -20.06 -3.74
CA ALA A 130 -2.80 -21.11 -4.73
C ALA A 130 -3.15 -20.52 -6.11
N GLU A 131 -4.05 -19.54 -6.15
CA GLU A 131 -4.48 -18.92 -7.40
C GLU A 131 -3.39 -18.06 -8.04
N LEU A 132 -2.68 -17.26 -7.25
CA LEU A 132 -1.53 -16.49 -7.76
C LEU A 132 -0.41 -17.40 -8.26
N THR A 133 -0.17 -18.55 -7.60
CA THR A 133 0.76 -19.57 -8.09
C THR A 133 0.31 -20.13 -9.44
N ALA A 134 -0.99 -20.45 -9.59
CA ALA A 134 -1.54 -20.93 -10.86
C ALA A 134 -1.44 -19.88 -11.98
N GLN A 135 -1.58 -18.60 -11.64
CA GLN A 135 -1.37 -17.46 -12.55
C GLN A 135 0.11 -17.13 -12.81
N LYS A 136 1.03 -17.83 -12.13
CA LYS A 136 2.48 -17.62 -12.20
C LYS A 136 2.91 -16.21 -11.78
N ASP A 137 2.27 -15.66 -10.75
CA ASP A 137 2.65 -14.36 -10.18
C ASP A 137 4.13 -14.38 -9.75
N PRO A 138 4.98 -13.48 -10.30
CA PRO A 138 6.40 -13.48 -9.99
C PRO A 138 6.71 -13.28 -8.50
N ARG A 139 5.92 -12.50 -7.74
CA ARG A 139 6.14 -12.30 -6.30
C ARG A 139 5.94 -13.61 -5.54
N VAL A 140 4.85 -14.30 -5.82
CA VAL A 140 4.50 -15.57 -5.15
C VAL A 140 5.50 -16.66 -5.49
N LEU A 141 6.04 -16.65 -6.71
CA LEU A 141 7.07 -17.59 -7.15
C LEU A 141 8.50 -17.25 -6.71
N GLY A 142 8.70 -16.24 -5.86
CA GLY A 142 10.02 -15.82 -5.38
C GLY A 142 10.85 -15.00 -6.39
N ASN A 143 10.26 -14.62 -7.52
CA ASN A 143 10.87 -13.84 -8.60
C ASN A 143 10.44 -12.36 -8.59
N GLY A 144 10.03 -11.84 -7.43
CA GLY A 144 9.50 -10.48 -7.28
C GLY A 144 10.47 -9.36 -7.68
N ALA A 145 11.78 -9.63 -7.65
CA ALA A 145 12.82 -8.67 -8.03
C ALA A 145 12.68 -8.16 -9.48
N VAL A 146 11.98 -8.90 -10.35
CA VAL A 146 11.70 -8.47 -11.73
C VAL A 146 10.93 -7.15 -11.76
N PHE A 147 9.99 -6.94 -10.84
CA PHE A 147 9.19 -5.71 -10.78
C PHE A 147 10.02 -4.50 -10.34
N GLU A 148 11.01 -4.73 -9.49
CA GLU A 148 11.93 -3.69 -9.03
C GLU A 148 12.93 -3.29 -10.13
N ALA A 149 13.30 -4.23 -11.00
CA ALA A 149 14.26 -4.01 -12.08
C ALA A 149 13.70 -3.17 -13.24
N TYR A 150 12.38 -3.11 -13.41
CA TYR A 150 11.78 -2.26 -14.45
C TYR A 150 12.09 -0.79 -14.21
N GLN A 151 12.49 -0.08 -15.25
CA GLN A 151 12.75 1.36 -15.13
C GLN A 151 11.44 2.14 -15.25
N TYR A 152 11.31 3.24 -14.50
CA TYR A 152 10.23 4.20 -14.77
C TYR A 152 10.31 4.69 -16.21
N SER A 153 9.16 4.78 -16.88
CA SER A 153 9.08 5.15 -18.30
C SER A 153 9.69 6.54 -18.55
N ASP A 154 9.43 7.49 -17.66
CA ASP A 154 10.04 8.82 -17.67
C ASP A 154 11.44 8.78 -17.00
N PRO A 155 12.54 9.04 -17.74
CA PRO A 155 13.87 9.07 -17.16
C PRO A 155 14.08 10.15 -16.10
N ARG A 156 13.28 11.21 -16.11
CA ARG A 156 13.41 12.35 -15.19
C ARG A 156 13.02 12.01 -13.76
N THR A 157 12.15 11.01 -13.58
CA THR A 157 11.62 10.58 -12.27
C THR A 157 12.40 9.43 -11.65
N ARG A 158 13.32 8.81 -12.41
CA ARG A 158 14.16 7.70 -11.93
C ARG A 158 15.10 8.15 -10.83
N ASN A 159 15.32 7.26 -9.86
CA ASN A 159 16.19 7.45 -8.71
C ASN A 159 15.87 8.75 -7.93
N PHE A 160 14.59 9.11 -7.82
CA PHE A 160 14.18 10.36 -7.19
C PHE A 160 14.74 10.46 -5.77
N TYR A 161 14.54 9.42 -4.96
CA TYR A 161 15.06 9.37 -3.59
C TYR A 161 16.57 9.63 -3.53
N GLN A 162 17.36 8.88 -4.31
CA GLN A 162 18.82 9.02 -4.29
C GLN A 162 19.29 10.41 -4.74
N ARG A 163 18.60 11.02 -5.71
CA ARG A 163 18.93 12.37 -6.18
C ARG A 163 18.59 13.41 -5.11
N TYR A 164 17.39 13.31 -4.55
CA TYR A 164 16.96 14.18 -3.45
C TYR A 164 17.91 14.12 -2.25
N MET A 165 18.29 12.91 -1.81
CA MET A 165 19.22 12.73 -0.68
C MET A 165 20.65 13.22 -0.98
N LYS A 166 21.02 13.43 -2.24
CA LYS A 166 22.30 14.04 -2.65
C LYS A 166 22.26 15.56 -2.72
N GLY A 167 21.09 16.17 -2.50
CA GLY A 167 20.88 17.61 -2.62
C GLY A 167 20.44 18.08 -4.00
N ASP A 168 20.12 17.16 -4.93
CA ASP A 168 19.40 17.55 -6.14
C ASP A 168 17.96 17.93 -5.76
N ALA A 169 17.32 18.80 -6.54
CA ALA A 169 15.89 19.12 -6.42
C ALA A 169 15.11 18.54 -7.61
N PRO A 170 14.89 17.21 -7.68
CA PRO A 170 14.07 16.62 -8.73
C PRO A 170 12.64 17.16 -8.65
N GLN A 171 12.04 17.47 -9.81
CA GLN A 171 10.71 18.06 -9.86
C GLN A 171 9.63 17.07 -9.40
N ALA A 172 8.88 17.46 -8.37
CA ALA A 172 7.68 16.78 -7.90
C ALA A 172 6.50 17.75 -7.87
N GLY A 173 6.13 18.30 -9.04
CA GLY A 173 5.16 19.39 -9.16
C GLY A 173 3.71 19.08 -8.77
N TRP A 174 3.44 17.87 -8.27
CA TRP A 174 2.13 17.44 -7.76
C TRP A 174 2.07 17.39 -6.24
N VAL A 175 3.17 17.64 -5.53
CA VAL A 175 3.20 17.74 -4.05
C VAL A 175 3.65 19.14 -3.61
N ASN A 176 3.36 19.49 -2.36
CA ASN A 176 3.77 20.76 -1.79
C ASN A 176 5.19 20.66 -1.22
N GLU A 177 5.93 21.77 -1.19
CA GLU A 177 7.23 21.83 -0.51
C GLU A 177 7.11 21.47 0.99
N SER A 178 5.98 21.80 1.61
CA SER A 178 5.67 21.47 3.00
C SER A 178 5.44 19.98 3.27
N ASP A 179 5.31 19.15 2.22
CA ASP A 179 5.06 17.71 2.38
C ASP A 179 6.34 16.95 2.73
N PHE A 180 7.51 17.49 2.38
CA PHE A 180 8.81 16.88 2.63
C PHE A 180 9.19 16.97 4.11
N GLU A 181 9.46 15.82 4.74
CA GLU A 181 9.94 15.80 6.11
C GLU A 181 11.44 16.11 6.19
N SER A 182 11.85 16.81 7.25
CA SER A 182 13.25 17.21 7.46
C SER A 182 14.20 16.04 7.77
N GLY A 183 13.64 14.86 8.06
CA GLY A 183 14.41 13.66 8.34
C GLY A 183 13.52 12.41 8.37
N PRO A 184 14.14 11.23 8.55
CA PRO A 184 13.41 9.97 8.68
C PRO A 184 12.42 10.01 9.84
N LEU A 185 11.28 9.36 9.65
CA LEU A 185 10.33 9.05 10.71
C LEU A 185 10.50 7.59 11.13
N ASP A 186 10.16 7.28 12.39
CA ASP A 186 10.18 5.92 12.92
C ASP A 186 8.96 5.10 12.46
#